data_AF-A0A6D2JU40-F1
#
_entry.id   AF-A0A6D2JU40-F1
#
_cell.length_a   1.000
_cell.length_b   1.000
_cell.length_c   1.000
_cell.angle_alpha   90.00
_cell.angle_beta   90.00
_cell.angle_gamma   90.00
#
_symmetry.space_group_name_H-M   'P 1'
#
loop_
_entity.id
_entity.type
_entity.pdbx_description
1 polymer ?
#
loop_
_entity_poly.entity_id
_entity_poly.type
_entity_poly.pdbx_seq_one_letter_code
_entity_poly.pdbx_strand_id
1 'polypeptide(L)'
;METAKGMHIDGPAVQQLYDASAPPTIELMEGVIGSMQQRRDTCRDCAYDFIPPSYITGLKRDYGAFVLCSDKDTFSVSDAVRLPLPNRPNIVADVTQLYCPYMIDGKHWVGVVIDLSTRSITVLDCNTACVTVAEMENYLQPLSAMLPYIIRHACDADASNALPGTPFPIKRLDISLLCEAPGLSAVATLALIELHATNQLLAAGDIDDETLRTASRNYAVSLCEYLEATDNT
;
A
#
# COMPACT_ATOMS: atom_id res chain seq x y z
N MET A 1 24.06 -1.67 -10.50
CA MET A 1 23.71 -0.86 -11.69
C MET A 1 22.66 0.10 -11.16
N GLU A 2 22.98 1.38 -11.20
CA GLU A 2 22.38 2.42 -10.38
C GLU A 2 21.42 3.22 -11.23
N THR A 3 20.14 3.28 -10.87
CA THR A 3 19.11 4.06 -11.59
C THR A 3 17.72 4.00 -10.94
N ALA A 4 16.93 5.05 -11.24
CA ALA A 4 15.55 5.37 -10.83
C ALA A 4 15.33 5.84 -9.38
N LYS A 5 15.11 7.16 -9.20
CA LYS A 5 14.74 7.81 -7.91
C LYS A 5 15.70 7.53 -6.72
N GLY A 6 16.91 7.05 -6.98
CA GLY A 6 17.88 6.70 -5.94
C GLY A 6 17.58 5.37 -5.22
N MET A 7 16.70 4.53 -5.77
CA MET A 7 16.51 3.16 -5.29
C MET A 7 17.54 2.24 -5.95
N HIS A 8 18.25 1.43 -5.16
CA HIS A 8 19.23 0.49 -5.69
C HIS A 8 18.69 -0.94 -5.51
N ILE A 9 17.87 -1.38 -6.46
CA ILE A 9 17.45 -2.79 -6.52
C ILE A 9 18.47 -3.57 -7.34
N ASP A 10 19.13 -4.55 -6.73
CA ASP A 10 20.10 -5.41 -7.42
C ASP A 10 19.45 -6.65 -8.04
N GLY A 11 20.18 -7.28 -8.97
CA GLY A 11 19.72 -8.51 -9.64
C GLY A 11 19.34 -9.65 -8.68
N PRO A 12 20.13 -9.92 -7.62
CA PRO A 12 19.77 -10.90 -6.59
C PRO A 12 18.42 -10.62 -5.90
N ALA A 13 18.11 -9.37 -5.58
CA ALA A 13 16.82 -9.01 -4.99
C ALA A 13 15.66 -9.30 -5.95
N VAL A 14 15.81 -8.95 -7.23
CA VAL A 14 14.81 -9.28 -8.27
C VAL A 14 14.65 -10.80 -8.43
N GLN A 15 15.75 -11.55 -8.42
CA GLN A 15 15.70 -13.01 -8.50
C GLN A 15 14.99 -13.63 -7.29
N GLN A 16 15.19 -13.07 -6.08
CA GLN A 16 14.46 -13.50 -4.88
C GLN A 16 12.95 -13.33 -5.04
N LEU A 17 12.50 -12.20 -5.61
CA LEU A 17 11.10 -11.99 -5.95
C LEU A 17 10.64 -12.96 -7.04
N TYR A 18 11.41 -13.15 -8.11
CA TYR A 18 11.07 -14.06 -9.20
C TYR A 18 10.81 -15.49 -8.70
N ASP A 19 11.66 -15.98 -7.80
CA ASP A 19 11.56 -17.31 -7.21
C ASP A 19 10.57 -17.40 -6.03
N ALA A 20 10.08 -16.25 -5.55
CA ALA A 20 9.32 -16.10 -4.33
C ALA A 20 9.96 -16.84 -3.13
N SER A 21 11.29 -16.73 -3.01
CA SER A 21 12.07 -17.58 -2.11
C SER A 21 12.10 -17.06 -0.66
N ALA A 22 11.87 -15.77 -0.46
CA ALA A 22 11.74 -15.13 0.85
C ALA A 22 10.91 -13.83 0.74
N PRO A 23 10.33 -13.34 1.86
CA PRO A 23 9.63 -12.05 1.86
C PRO A 23 10.51 -10.95 1.26
N PRO A 24 10.01 -10.17 0.28
CA PRO A 24 10.76 -9.06 -0.30
C PRO A 24 10.96 -7.94 0.74
N THR A 25 12.04 -7.18 0.58
CA THR A 25 12.29 -5.99 1.38
C THR A 25 11.29 -4.87 1.06
N ILE A 26 11.20 -3.86 1.93
CA ILE A 26 10.40 -2.66 1.64
C ILE A 26 10.87 -2.01 0.34
N GLU A 27 12.18 -1.83 0.15
CA GLU A 27 12.75 -1.22 -1.07
C GLU A 27 12.40 -2.00 -2.35
N LEU A 28 12.43 -3.33 -2.30
CA LEU A 28 12.00 -4.13 -3.44
C LEU A 28 10.51 -3.95 -3.73
N MET A 29 9.68 -3.92 -2.67
CA MET A 29 8.24 -3.71 -2.78
C MET A 29 7.88 -2.29 -3.27
N GLU A 30 8.65 -1.27 -2.90
CA GLU A 30 8.54 0.10 -3.45
C GLU A 30 8.62 0.08 -4.98
N GLY A 31 9.57 -0.69 -5.53
CA GLY A 31 9.79 -0.79 -6.98
C GLY A 31 8.61 -1.47 -7.67
N VAL A 32 8.11 -2.57 -7.09
CA VAL A 32 6.95 -3.29 -7.63
C VAL A 32 5.70 -2.41 -7.62
N ILE A 33 5.46 -1.66 -6.53
CA ILE A 33 4.36 -0.69 -6.49
C ILE A 33 4.56 0.43 -7.52
N GLY A 34 5.80 0.85 -7.76
CA GLY A 34 6.16 1.76 -8.85
C GLY A 34 5.72 1.25 -10.22
N SER A 35 6.01 -0.01 -10.55
CA SER A 35 5.60 -0.63 -11.82
C SER A 35 4.08 -0.82 -11.91
N MET A 36 3.41 -1.20 -10.82
CA MET A 36 1.95 -1.27 -10.74
C MET A 36 1.31 0.09 -10.99
N GLN A 37 1.84 1.14 -10.39
CA GLN A 37 1.35 2.50 -10.59
C GLN A 37 1.60 2.99 -12.02
N GLN A 38 2.76 2.67 -12.63
CA GLN A 38 3.01 2.99 -14.03
C GLN A 38 1.97 2.34 -14.95
N ARG A 39 1.61 1.08 -14.71
CA ARG A 39 0.52 0.42 -15.45
C ARG A 39 -0.83 1.09 -15.19
N ARG A 40 -1.15 1.40 -13.93
CA ARG A 40 -2.38 2.11 -13.58
C ARG A 40 -2.47 3.48 -14.26
N ASP A 41 -1.37 4.22 -14.38
CA ASP A 41 -1.34 5.54 -15.03
C ASP A 41 -1.68 5.47 -16.54
N THR A 42 -1.67 4.28 -17.15
CA THR A 42 -2.19 4.04 -18.51
C THR A 42 -3.71 3.85 -18.56
N CYS A 43 -4.35 3.57 -17.42
CA CYS A 43 -5.82 3.53 -17.25
C CYS A 43 -6.35 4.93 -16.92
N ARG A 44 -7.20 5.50 -17.78
CA ARG A 44 -7.72 6.87 -17.59
C ARG A 44 -8.94 6.98 -16.67
N ASP A 45 -9.64 5.87 -16.39
CA ASP A 45 -10.93 5.86 -15.68
C ASP A 45 -10.86 5.08 -14.35
N CYS A 46 -9.68 5.03 -13.72
CA CYS A 46 -9.46 4.27 -12.50
C CYS A 46 -9.60 5.17 -11.25
N ALA A 47 -10.62 4.93 -10.41
CA ALA A 47 -10.89 5.69 -9.18
C ALA A 47 -10.04 5.28 -7.96
N TYR A 48 -8.87 4.69 -8.20
CA TYR A 48 -7.92 4.24 -7.18
C TYR A 48 -6.48 4.59 -7.56
N ASP A 49 -5.59 4.62 -6.57
CA ASP A 49 -4.14 4.74 -6.74
C ASP A 49 -3.38 3.74 -5.84
N PHE A 50 -2.16 3.39 -6.26
CA PHE A 50 -1.21 2.64 -5.46
C PHE A 50 -0.23 3.60 -4.78
N ILE A 51 -0.08 3.44 -3.47
CA ILE A 51 0.86 4.22 -2.66
C ILE A 51 1.96 3.30 -2.11
N PRO A 52 3.22 3.77 -2.09
CA PRO A 52 4.34 2.96 -1.68
C PRO A 52 4.29 2.58 -0.18
N PRO A 53 4.89 1.44 0.24
CA PRO A 53 4.98 1.05 1.66
C PRO A 53 5.67 2.09 2.57
N SER A 54 6.54 2.94 2.01
CA SER A 54 7.19 4.07 2.68
C SER A 54 6.20 5.12 3.16
N TYR A 55 5.00 5.22 2.56
CA TYR A 55 3.94 6.09 3.04
C TYR A 55 3.53 5.72 4.48
N ILE A 56 3.28 4.43 4.74
CA ILE A 56 2.93 3.95 6.08
C ILE A 56 4.11 4.13 7.05
N THR A 57 5.33 3.90 6.57
CA THR A 57 6.56 4.09 7.36
C THR A 57 6.72 5.56 7.79
N GLY A 58 6.53 6.51 6.86
CA GLY A 58 6.55 7.93 7.13
C GLY A 58 5.47 8.36 8.12
N LEU A 59 4.28 7.77 8.01
CA LEU A 59 3.15 8.14 8.87
C LEU A 59 3.43 7.70 10.30
N LYS A 60 3.95 6.48 10.47
CA LYS A 60 4.37 5.97 11.78
C LYS A 60 5.48 6.80 12.43
N ARG A 61 6.40 7.34 11.63
CA ARG A 61 7.45 8.24 12.12
C ARG A 61 6.85 9.53 12.72
N ASP A 62 5.83 10.07 12.08
CA ASP A 62 5.17 11.32 12.50
C ASP A 62 4.19 11.08 13.68
N TYR A 63 3.78 9.83 13.91
CA TYR A 63 2.73 9.48 14.87
C TYR A 63 3.04 9.87 16.32
N GLY A 64 4.28 9.72 16.77
CA GLY A 64 4.66 10.12 18.15
C GLY A 64 4.44 11.61 18.41
N ALA A 65 4.85 12.46 17.46
CA ALA A 65 4.62 13.90 17.52
C ALA A 65 3.14 14.25 17.37
N PHE A 66 2.41 13.53 16.51
CA PHE A 66 0.97 13.69 16.37
C PHE A 66 0.25 13.42 17.69
N VAL A 67 0.58 12.35 18.42
CA VAL A 67 -0.04 12.02 19.72
C VAL A 67 0.21 13.12 20.75
N LEU A 68 1.41 13.68 20.79
CA LEU A 68 1.78 14.74 21.73
C LEU A 68 1.20 16.12 21.38
N CYS A 69 0.76 16.32 20.14
CA CYS A 69 0.16 17.58 19.71
C CYS A 69 -1.17 17.85 20.43
N SER A 70 -1.31 18.99 21.10
CA SER A 70 -2.52 19.35 21.85
C SER A 70 -3.73 19.60 20.95
N ASP A 71 -3.50 20.20 19.79
CA ASP A 71 -4.51 20.50 18.78
C ASP A 71 -4.17 19.80 17.47
N LYS A 72 -4.84 18.68 17.21
CA LYS A 72 -4.56 17.80 16.06
C LYS A 72 -4.81 18.50 14.72
N ASP A 73 -5.66 19.52 14.67
CA ASP A 73 -5.96 20.28 13.46
C ASP A 73 -4.83 21.24 13.06
N THR A 74 -3.88 21.49 13.96
CA THR A 74 -2.68 22.29 13.68
C THR A 74 -1.45 21.44 13.36
N PHE A 75 -1.57 20.12 13.42
CA PHE A 75 -0.43 19.22 13.22
C PHE A 75 0.00 19.16 11.76
N SER A 76 1.18 19.69 11.45
CA SER A 76 1.77 19.55 10.12
C SER A 76 2.46 18.20 9.97
N VAL A 77 1.92 17.34 9.10
CA VAL A 77 2.58 16.10 8.69
C VAL A 77 3.77 16.37 7.76
N SER A 78 4.73 15.43 7.70
CA SER A 78 5.87 15.50 6.80
C SER A 78 5.47 15.30 5.34
N ASP A 79 6.26 15.83 4.40
CA ASP A 79 6.00 15.71 2.96
C ASP A 79 5.90 14.27 2.45
N ALA A 80 6.49 13.32 3.19
CA ALA A 80 6.43 11.89 2.88
C ALA A 80 5.00 11.31 2.96
N VAL A 81 4.08 11.97 3.67
CA VAL A 81 2.72 11.47 3.91
C VAL A 81 1.61 12.46 3.59
N ARG A 82 1.97 13.64 3.06
CA ARG A 82 1.00 14.63 2.59
C ARG A 82 0.21 14.10 1.40
N LEU A 83 -1.04 14.55 1.28
CA LEU A 83 -1.89 14.35 0.12
C LEU A 83 -2.25 15.72 -0.49
N PRO A 84 -2.36 15.85 -1.82
CA PRO A 84 -1.94 14.85 -2.82
C PRO A 84 -0.43 14.60 -2.77
N LEU A 85 0.01 13.42 -3.23
CA LEU A 85 1.44 13.11 -3.26
C LEU A 85 2.15 14.05 -4.25
N PRO A 86 3.39 14.53 -3.97
CA PRO A 86 4.06 15.57 -4.76
C PRO A 86 4.18 15.31 -6.28
N ASN A 87 4.13 14.04 -6.69
CA ASN A 87 4.27 13.60 -8.09
C ASN A 87 2.97 13.01 -8.65
N ARG A 88 1.80 13.32 -8.07
CA ARG A 88 0.52 12.75 -8.49
C ARG A 88 -0.52 13.85 -8.75
N PRO A 89 -1.40 13.68 -9.75
CA PRO A 89 -2.54 14.58 -9.95
C PRO A 89 -3.42 14.61 -8.69
N ASN A 90 -4.33 15.58 -8.58
CA ASN A 90 -5.16 15.80 -7.39
C ASN A 90 -5.95 14.54 -7.00
N ILE A 91 -5.35 13.70 -6.15
CA ILE A 91 -5.90 12.45 -5.59
C ILE A 91 -7.30 12.71 -5.00
N VAL A 92 -7.52 13.91 -4.46
CA VAL A 92 -8.75 14.27 -3.74
C VAL A 92 -9.98 14.41 -4.65
N ALA A 93 -9.84 14.61 -5.97
CA ALA A 93 -10.98 14.79 -6.87
C ALA A 93 -11.48 13.47 -7.51
N ASP A 94 -10.56 12.62 -7.96
CA ASP A 94 -10.88 11.44 -8.78
C ASP A 94 -10.54 10.10 -8.11
N VAL A 95 -9.78 10.10 -7.01
CA VAL A 95 -9.36 8.88 -6.31
C VAL A 95 -10.22 8.69 -5.06
N THR A 96 -10.87 7.54 -4.99
CA THR A 96 -11.70 7.12 -3.86
C THR A 96 -10.99 6.13 -2.94
N GLN A 97 -9.97 5.42 -3.46
CA GLN A 97 -9.28 4.36 -2.74
C GLN A 97 -7.76 4.42 -2.96
N LEU A 98 -7.00 4.28 -1.88
CA LEU A 98 -5.55 4.15 -1.92
C LEU A 98 -5.15 2.75 -1.46
N TYR A 99 -4.26 2.11 -2.20
CA TYR A 99 -3.80 0.75 -1.94
C TYR A 99 -2.32 0.76 -1.58
N CYS A 100 -1.98 0.18 -0.43
CA CYS A 100 -0.61 0.13 0.08
C CYS A 100 -0.28 -1.27 0.59
N PRO A 101 0.81 -1.91 0.15
CA PRO A 101 1.30 -3.09 0.84
C PRO A 101 1.93 -2.67 2.17
N TYR A 102 1.73 -3.47 3.21
CA TYR A 102 2.26 -3.22 4.54
C TYR A 102 2.89 -4.47 5.12
N MET A 103 4.13 -4.33 5.61
CA MET A 103 4.88 -5.43 6.22
C MET A 103 4.73 -5.41 7.74
N ILE A 104 4.27 -6.53 8.29
CA ILE A 104 4.10 -6.78 9.72
C ILE A 104 5.27 -7.64 10.21
N ASP A 105 5.92 -7.18 11.28
CA ASP A 105 7.06 -7.84 11.93
C ASP A 105 8.18 -8.28 10.98
N GLY A 106 8.39 -7.53 9.90
CA GLY A 106 9.46 -7.81 8.94
C GLY A 106 9.26 -9.06 8.09
N LYS A 107 8.09 -9.72 8.14
CA LYS A 107 7.89 -11.04 7.52
C LYS A 107 6.56 -11.24 6.81
N HIS A 108 5.46 -10.72 7.35
CA HIS A 108 4.13 -10.97 6.82
C HIS A 108 3.64 -9.73 6.08
N TRP A 109 3.25 -9.90 4.82
CA TRP A 109 2.73 -8.80 4.02
C TRP A 109 1.20 -8.87 3.99
N VAL A 110 0.58 -7.69 4.09
CA VAL A 110 -0.87 -7.50 3.92
C VAL A 110 -1.14 -6.32 3.02
N GLY A 111 -2.29 -6.33 2.34
CA GLY A 111 -2.79 -5.19 1.60
C GLY A 111 -3.59 -4.26 2.50
N VAL A 112 -3.32 -2.96 2.45
CA VAL A 112 -4.08 -1.93 3.16
C VAL A 112 -4.83 -1.09 2.13
N VAL A 113 -6.15 -1.09 2.21
CA VAL A 113 -7.03 -0.26 1.41
C VAL A 113 -7.53 0.89 2.27
N ILE A 114 -7.17 2.12 1.92
CA ILE A 114 -7.69 3.33 2.53
C ILE A 114 -8.82 3.84 1.64
N ASP A 115 -10.05 3.71 2.10
CA ASP A 115 -11.23 4.16 1.40
C ASP A 115 -11.58 5.58 1.86
N LEU A 116 -11.36 6.56 0.98
CA LEU A 116 -11.54 7.97 1.27
C LEU A 116 -13.02 8.36 1.35
N SER A 117 -13.89 7.65 0.62
CA SER A 117 -15.33 7.91 0.57
C SER A 117 -16.04 7.43 1.83
N THR A 118 -15.77 6.20 2.25
CA THR A 118 -16.33 5.59 3.47
C THR A 118 -15.52 5.89 4.71
N ARG A 119 -14.33 6.49 4.55
CA ARG A 119 -13.41 6.88 5.62
C ARG A 119 -13.01 5.69 6.48
N SER A 120 -12.61 4.60 5.83
CA SER A 120 -12.30 3.32 6.48
C SER A 120 -11.00 2.70 5.98
N ILE A 121 -10.45 1.78 6.77
CA ILE A 121 -9.27 0.99 6.40
C ILE A 121 -9.69 -0.47 6.29
N THR A 122 -9.46 -1.09 5.13
CA THR A 122 -9.67 -2.52 4.91
C THR A 122 -8.33 -3.23 4.77
N VAL A 123 -8.16 -4.35 5.49
CA VAL A 123 -6.97 -5.20 5.40
C VAL A 123 -7.29 -6.43 4.56
N LEU A 124 -6.47 -6.64 3.53
CA LEU A 124 -6.44 -7.82 2.67
C LEU A 124 -5.32 -8.74 3.15
N ASP A 125 -5.69 -9.87 3.73
CA ASP A 125 -4.75 -10.78 4.41
C ASP A 125 -4.91 -12.19 3.86
N CYS A 126 -3.81 -12.76 3.37
CA CYS A 126 -3.77 -14.11 2.82
C CYS A 126 -3.51 -15.19 3.89
N ASN A 127 -3.24 -14.80 5.15
CA ASN A 127 -3.04 -15.75 6.24
C ASN A 127 -3.35 -15.11 7.60
N THR A 128 -4.61 -15.24 8.02
CA THR A 128 -5.11 -14.64 9.26
C THR A 128 -4.52 -15.25 10.54
N ALA A 129 -3.84 -16.40 10.44
CA ALA A 129 -3.14 -17.02 11.57
C ALA A 129 -1.82 -16.31 11.91
N CYS A 130 -1.26 -15.51 11.00
CA CYS A 130 -0.01 -14.78 11.22
C CYS A 130 -0.13 -13.64 12.23
N VAL A 131 -1.30 -12.97 12.27
CA VAL A 131 -1.52 -11.74 13.05
C VAL A 131 -2.97 -11.73 13.54
N THR A 132 -3.20 -11.55 14.83
CA THR A 132 -4.57 -11.43 15.37
C THR A 132 -5.23 -10.11 14.96
N VAL A 133 -6.55 -10.00 15.13
CA VAL A 133 -7.29 -8.75 14.85
C VAL A 133 -6.77 -7.61 15.73
N ALA A 134 -6.58 -7.85 17.03
CA ALA A 134 -6.10 -6.84 17.96
C ALA A 134 -4.67 -6.36 17.64
N GLU A 135 -3.77 -7.28 17.24
CA GLU A 135 -2.43 -6.90 16.80
C GLU A 135 -2.48 -6.06 15.52
N MET A 136 -3.31 -6.44 14.55
CA MET A 136 -3.50 -5.69 13.32
C MET A 136 -3.99 -4.27 13.58
N GLU A 137 -4.98 -4.12 14.46
CA GLU A 137 -5.47 -2.82 14.91
C GLU A 137 -4.34 -2.00 15.50
N ASN A 138 -3.50 -2.58 16.37
CA ASN A 138 -2.34 -1.89 16.94
C ASN A 138 -1.32 -1.45 15.88
N TYR A 139 -1.02 -2.30 14.88
CA TYR A 139 -0.09 -1.93 13.80
C TYR A 139 -0.62 -0.77 12.93
N LEU A 140 -1.92 -0.70 12.71
CA LEU A 140 -2.58 0.28 11.84
C LEU A 140 -3.18 1.47 12.60
N GLN A 141 -3.12 1.47 13.93
CA GLN A 141 -3.61 2.54 14.78
C GLN A 141 -3.04 3.93 14.40
N PRO A 142 -1.74 4.07 14.06
CA PRO A 142 -1.21 5.34 13.54
C PRO A 142 -1.96 5.83 12.30
N LEU A 143 -2.20 4.96 11.32
CA LEU A 143 -2.95 5.28 10.09
C LEU A 143 -4.37 5.72 10.45
N SER A 144 -5.07 4.89 11.23
CA SER A 144 -6.46 5.14 11.66
C SER A 144 -6.61 6.51 12.30
N ALA A 145 -5.70 6.89 13.19
CA ALA A 145 -5.77 8.15 13.93
C ALA A 145 -5.38 9.38 13.10
N MET A 146 -4.40 9.27 12.20
CA MET A 146 -3.85 10.42 11.48
C MET A 146 -4.55 10.73 10.16
N LEU A 147 -5.09 9.73 9.45
CA LEU A 147 -5.72 9.91 8.13
C LEU A 147 -6.84 10.99 8.11
N PRO A 148 -7.73 11.10 9.11
CA PRO A 148 -8.73 12.17 9.13
C PRO A 148 -8.12 13.56 8.99
N TYR A 149 -6.99 13.82 9.66
CA TYR A 149 -6.31 15.12 9.67
C TYR A 149 -5.49 15.34 8.40
N ILE A 150 -4.82 14.30 7.89
CA ILE A 150 -4.12 14.34 6.60
C ILE A 150 -5.09 14.73 5.47
N ILE A 151 -6.27 14.11 5.44
CA ILE A 151 -7.28 14.37 4.40
C ILE A 151 -7.86 15.78 4.54
N ARG A 152 -8.13 16.25 5.76
CA ARG A 152 -8.57 17.63 6.01
C ARG A 152 -7.61 18.66 5.42
N HIS A 153 -6.30 18.44 5.56
CA HIS A 153 -5.28 19.34 4.98
C HIS A 153 -5.18 19.26 3.46
N ALA A 154 -5.63 18.16 2.86
CA ALA A 154 -5.63 17.96 1.42
C ALA A 154 -6.88 18.54 0.73
N CYS A 155 -7.97 18.74 1.47
CA CYS A 155 -9.21 19.34 0.97
C CYS A 155 -9.18 20.88 1.04
N ASP A 156 -9.99 21.54 0.20
CA ASP A 156 -10.22 22.98 0.29
C ASP A 156 -10.74 23.40 1.67
N ALA A 157 -10.46 24.64 2.09
CA ALA A 157 -10.72 25.15 3.43
C ALA A 157 -12.20 24.98 3.89
N ASP A 158 -13.16 25.12 2.97
CA ASP A 158 -14.58 24.95 3.27
C ASP A 158 -14.98 23.48 3.52
N ALA A 159 -14.34 22.53 2.81
CA ALA A 159 -14.57 21.09 2.98
C ALA A 159 -13.82 20.53 4.20
N SER A 160 -12.64 21.09 4.50
CA SER A 160 -11.79 20.70 5.62
C SER A 160 -12.51 20.80 6.98
N ASN A 161 -13.20 21.91 7.23
CA ASN A 161 -13.91 22.18 8.48
C ASN A 161 -15.14 21.28 8.71
N ALA A 162 -15.68 20.66 7.66
CA ALA A 162 -16.86 19.81 7.73
C ALA A 162 -16.56 18.33 8.01
N LEU A 163 -15.35 17.87 7.68
CA LEU A 163 -14.96 16.47 7.86
C LEU A 163 -14.70 16.18 9.34
N PRO A 164 -15.21 15.10 9.96
CA PRO A 164 -14.91 14.78 11.36
C PRO A 164 -13.50 14.20 11.56
N GLY A 165 -12.86 14.52 12.69
CA GLY A 165 -11.52 14.04 13.08
C GLY A 165 -11.53 12.65 13.72
N THR A 166 -12.60 11.89 13.51
CA THR A 166 -12.80 10.54 14.05
C THR A 166 -11.85 9.56 13.35
N PRO A 167 -11.13 8.71 14.11
CA PRO A 167 -10.25 7.71 13.52
C PRO A 167 -10.98 6.80 12.51
N PHE A 168 -10.30 6.42 11.44
CA PHE A 168 -10.87 5.54 10.42
C PHE A 168 -11.00 4.13 11.02
N PRO A 169 -12.19 3.50 11.01
CA PRO A 169 -12.34 2.14 11.48
C PRO A 169 -11.52 1.19 10.62
N ILE A 170 -10.88 0.22 11.28
CA ILE A 170 -10.11 -0.84 10.64
C ILE A 170 -10.98 -2.09 10.57
N LYS A 171 -11.04 -2.72 9.40
CA LYS A 171 -11.66 -4.04 9.21
C LYS A 171 -10.72 -4.96 8.46
N ARG A 172 -10.60 -6.22 8.89
CA ARG A 172 -9.97 -7.27 8.09
C ARG A 172 -11.04 -7.97 7.28
N LEU A 173 -10.83 -8.09 5.97
CA LEU A 173 -11.78 -8.76 5.10
C LEU A 173 -11.60 -10.28 5.20
N ASP A 174 -12.72 -11.01 5.19
CA ASP A 174 -12.71 -12.47 5.08
C ASP A 174 -12.50 -12.85 3.62
N ILE A 175 -11.31 -13.39 3.31
CA ILE A 175 -10.88 -13.70 1.95
C ILE A 175 -10.63 -15.20 1.87
N SER A 176 -11.20 -15.85 0.86
CA SER A 176 -11.00 -17.28 0.60
C SER A 176 -9.64 -17.55 -0.06
N LEU A 177 -8.54 -17.16 0.60
CA LEU A 177 -7.18 -17.45 0.16
C LEU A 177 -6.34 -17.76 1.40
N LEU A 178 -5.63 -18.90 1.38
CA LEU A 178 -4.66 -19.25 2.40
C LEU A 178 -3.29 -19.44 1.75
N CYS A 179 -2.35 -18.55 2.05
CA CYS A 179 -0.96 -18.64 1.62
C CYS A 179 -0.05 -18.83 2.85
N GLU A 180 0.47 -20.04 3.03
CA GLU A 180 1.35 -20.37 4.16
C GLU A 180 2.83 -20.08 3.87
N ALA A 181 3.23 -20.08 2.60
CA ALA A 181 4.61 -19.84 2.20
C ALA A 181 5.01 -18.35 2.41
N PRO A 182 5.98 -18.04 3.29
CA PRO A 182 6.33 -16.65 3.60
C PRO A 182 6.81 -15.84 2.38
N GLY A 183 7.54 -16.46 1.45
CA GLY A 183 7.97 -15.78 0.22
C GLY A 183 6.81 -15.43 -0.72
N LEU A 184 5.70 -16.16 -0.65
CA LEU A 184 4.50 -15.91 -1.48
C LEU A 184 3.52 -14.94 -0.82
N SER A 185 3.63 -14.63 0.48
CA SER A 185 2.68 -13.72 1.16
C SER A 185 2.68 -12.32 0.56
N ALA A 186 3.83 -11.84 0.10
CA ALA A 186 3.97 -10.57 -0.61
C ALA A 186 3.29 -10.60 -1.98
N VAL A 187 3.41 -11.71 -2.69
CA VAL A 187 2.80 -11.90 -4.01
C VAL A 187 1.28 -12.00 -3.88
N ALA A 188 0.80 -12.75 -2.88
CA ALA A 188 -0.60 -12.82 -2.53
C ALA A 188 -1.15 -11.43 -2.17
N THR A 189 -0.41 -10.63 -1.40
CA THR A 189 -0.77 -9.24 -1.10
C THR A 189 -0.95 -8.39 -2.35
N LEU A 190 -0.01 -8.47 -3.30
CA LEU A 190 -0.08 -7.72 -4.56
C LEU A 190 -1.28 -8.16 -5.41
N ALA A 191 -1.50 -9.48 -5.52
CA ALA A 191 -2.64 -10.03 -6.25
C ALA A 191 -3.98 -9.61 -5.61
N LEU A 192 -4.11 -9.67 -4.28
CA LEU A 192 -5.31 -9.24 -3.58
C LEU A 192 -5.57 -7.74 -3.74
N ILE A 193 -4.51 -6.92 -3.71
CA ILE A 193 -4.61 -5.48 -3.99
C ILE A 193 -5.16 -5.24 -5.40
N GLU A 194 -4.61 -5.89 -6.42
CA GLU A 194 -5.08 -5.73 -7.80
C GLU A 194 -6.52 -6.23 -7.97
N LEU A 195 -6.85 -7.40 -7.43
CA LEU A 195 -8.21 -7.96 -7.48
C LEU A 195 -9.22 -7.07 -6.77
N HIS A 196 -8.87 -6.50 -5.60
CA HIS A 196 -9.78 -5.58 -4.92
C HIS A 196 -9.95 -4.29 -5.72
N ALA A 197 -8.86 -3.72 -6.26
CA ALA A 197 -8.89 -2.50 -7.07
C ALA A 197 -9.70 -2.66 -8.38
N THR A 198 -9.74 -3.86 -8.95
CA THR A 198 -10.51 -4.17 -10.18
C THR A 198 -11.88 -4.81 -9.92
N ASN A 199 -12.34 -4.88 -8.67
CA ASN A 199 -13.59 -5.53 -8.27
C ASN A 199 -13.69 -7.03 -8.65
N GLN A 200 -12.57 -7.73 -8.60
CA GLN A 200 -12.42 -9.15 -8.94
C GLN A 200 -12.07 -10.03 -7.73
N LEU A 201 -12.22 -9.53 -6.50
CA LEU A 201 -11.77 -10.24 -5.29
C LEU A 201 -12.37 -11.63 -5.10
N LEU A 202 -13.54 -11.92 -5.68
CA LEU A 202 -14.14 -13.27 -5.66
C LEU A 202 -13.24 -14.33 -6.31
N ALA A 203 -12.37 -13.94 -7.26
CA ALA A 203 -11.41 -14.82 -7.90
C ALA A 203 -10.26 -15.25 -6.98
N ALA A 204 -10.12 -14.67 -5.78
CA ALA A 204 -9.10 -15.06 -4.82
C ALA A 204 -9.24 -16.53 -4.37
N GLY A 205 -10.46 -17.09 -4.43
CA GLY A 205 -10.74 -18.50 -4.14
C GLY A 205 -10.05 -19.51 -5.05
N ASP A 206 -9.70 -19.08 -6.27
CA ASP A 206 -9.07 -19.92 -7.28
C ASP A 206 -7.54 -19.77 -7.29
N ILE A 207 -6.98 -18.91 -6.42
CA ILE A 207 -5.54 -18.68 -6.34
C ILE A 207 -4.90 -19.79 -5.49
N ASP A 208 -3.99 -20.53 -6.13
CA ASP A 208 -3.09 -21.48 -5.48
C ASP A 208 -1.62 -21.02 -5.53
N ASP A 209 -0.74 -21.81 -4.91
CA ASP A 209 0.70 -21.51 -4.86
C ASP A 209 1.34 -21.39 -6.26
N GLU A 210 0.89 -22.17 -7.24
CA GLU A 210 1.47 -22.12 -8.60
C GLU A 210 1.03 -20.86 -9.34
N THR A 211 -0.22 -20.44 -9.14
CA THR A 211 -0.75 -19.16 -9.62
C THR A 211 0.05 -18.01 -9.02
N LEU A 212 0.32 -18.05 -7.71
CA LEU A 212 1.16 -17.04 -7.04
C LEU A 212 2.60 -17.06 -7.56
N ARG A 213 3.22 -18.23 -7.78
CA ARG A 213 4.57 -18.29 -8.36
C ARG A 213 4.63 -17.68 -9.76
N THR A 214 3.61 -17.93 -10.57
CA THR A 214 3.49 -17.32 -11.89
C THR A 214 3.32 -15.80 -11.79
N ALA A 215 2.47 -15.31 -10.88
CA ALA A 215 2.34 -13.88 -10.61
C ALA A 215 3.67 -13.26 -10.14
N SER A 216 4.44 -13.97 -9.30
CA SER A 216 5.75 -13.51 -8.81
C SER A 216 6.73 -13.23 -9.94
N ARG A 217 6.79 -14.15 -10.91
CA ARG A 217 7.61 -14.00 -12.12
C ARG A 217 7.17 -12.78 -12.94
N ASN A 218 5.86 -12.58 -13.09
CA ASN A 218 5.30 -11.43 -13.81
C ASN A 218 5.64 -10.11 -13.10
N TYR A 219 5.50 -10.02 -11.78
CA TYR A 219 5.90 -8.82 -11.03
C TYR A 219 7.39 -8.53 -11.14
N ALA A 220 8.24 -9.56 -11.10
CA ALA A 220 9.68 -9.40 -11.29
C ALA A 220 10.03 -8.89 -12.69
N VAL A 221 9.39 -9.41 -13.74
CA VAL A 221 9.57 -8.92 -15.12
C VAL A 221 9.11 -7.47 -15.25
N SER A 222 7.90 -7.14 -14.77
CA SER A 222 7.40 -5.76 -14.80
C SER A 222 8.27 -4.80 -13.99
N LEU A 223 8.90 -5.26 -12.90
CA LEU A 223 9.87 -4.49 -12.15
C LEU A 223 11.13 -4.20 -12.99
N CYS A 224 11.69 -5.21 -13.68
CA CYS A 224 12.82 -4.99 -14.57
C CYS A 224 12.52 -3.96 -15.67
N GLU A 225 11.38 -4.11 -16.35
CA GLU A 225 10.93 -3.18 -17.39
C GLU A 225 10.75 -1.76 -16.84
N TYR A 226 10.18 -1.64 -15.63
CA TYR A 226 10.03 -0.37 -14.94
C TYR A 226 11.37 0.29 -14.66
N LEU A 227 12.32 -0.46 -14.08
CA LEU A 227 13.67 0.03 -13.79
C LEU A 227 14.33 0.51 -15.10
N GLU A 228 14.42 -0.33 -16.13
CA GLU A 228 15.00 0.04 -17.43
C GLU A 228 14.37 1.30 -18.05
N ALA A 229 13.05 1.47 -17.95
CA ALA A 229 12.38 2.67 -18.46
C ALA A 229 12.79 3.94 -17.69
N THR A 230 12.93 3.82 -16.37
CA THR A 230 13.36 4.93 -15.50
C THR A 230 14.86 5.22 -15.54
N ASP A 231 15.68 4.30 -16.05
CA ASP A 231 17.11 4.52 -16.28
C ASP A 231 17.37 5.45 -17.48
N ASN A 232 16.49 5.37 -18.46
CA ASN A 232 16.61 6.04 -19.75
C ASN A 232 15.95 7.44 -19.76
N THR A 233 15.46 7.93 -18.62
CA THR A 233 14.80 9.24 -18.46
C THR A 233 15.62 10.19 -17.61
#